data_AF-A0A948M6N2-F1
#
_entry.id   AF-A0A948M6N2-F1
#
_cell.length_a   1.000
_cell.length_b   1.000
_cell.length_c   1.000
_cell.angle_alpha   90.00
_cell.angle_beta   90.00
_cell.angle_gamma   90.00
#
_symmetry.space_group_name_H-M   'P 1'
#
loop_
_entity.id
_entity.type
_entity.pdbx_description
1 polymer ?
#
loop_
_entity_poly.entity_id
_entity_poly.type
_entity_poly.pdbx_seq_one_letter_code
_entity_poly.pdbx_strand_id
1 'polypeptide(L)'
;MKRSFASITKGLNPTIRSSFWATSSSDICMTHRAEDADPNVPWNFCGHVHEKYKVKRLNENSLIVNLCVEVWNYYPVSFEEISASVSAFLKEEKQGKEKNKE
;
A
#
# COMPACT_ATOMS: atom_id res chain seq x y z
N MET A 1 -24.99 -10.59 -5.07
CA MET A 1 -24.31 -10.54 -6.39
C MET A 1 -23.03 -11.38 -6.25
N LYS A 2 -22.98 -12.55 -6.87
CA LYS A 2 -21.81 -13.46 -6.79
C LYS A 2 -20.70 -12.88 -7.67
N ARG A 3 -19.51 -12.61 -7.12
CA ARG A 3 -18.33 -12.32 -7.93
C ARG A 3 -17.25 -13.34 -7.62
N SER A 4 -16.83 -14.01 -8.70
CA SER A 4 -15.89 -15.11 -8.72
C SER A 4 -14.51 -14.66 -8.29
N PHE A 5 -13.90 -15.42 -7.38
CA PHE A 5 -12.48 -15.35 -7.07
C PHE A 5 -11.68 -15.90 -8.27
N ALA A 6 -10.92 -15.05 -8.94
CA ALA A 6 -9.90 -15.49 -9.89
C ALA A 6 -8.56 -15.58 -9.16
N SER A 7 -8.27 -16.74 -8.58
CA SER A 7 -6.91 -17.09 -8.17
C SER A 7 -6.19 -17.63 -9.39
N ILE A 8 -5.26 -16.85 -9.96
CA ILE A 8 -4.41 -17.32 -11.06
C ILE A 8 -3.29 -18.16 -10.44
N THR A 9 -3.52 -19.47 -10.30
CA THR A 9 -2.51 -20.43 -9.84
C THR A 9 -1.79 -21.05 -11.04
N LYS A 10 -0.55 -20.62 -11.30
CA LYS A 10 0.42 -21.40 -12.07
C LYS A 10 1.38 -22.06 -11.07
N GLY A 11 1.62 -23.35 -11.26
CA GLY A 11 2.26 -24.25 -10.29
C GLY A 11 3.70 -23.92 -9.89
N LEU A 12 4.14 -24.64 -8.86
CA LEU A 12 5.35 -24.52 -8.01
C LEU A 12 5.27 -23.41 -6.94
N ASN A 13 4.95 -23.84 -5.70
CA ASN A 13 4.76 -23.05 -4.47
C ASN A 13 3.84 -21.83 -4.61
N PRO A 14 2.64 -21.81 -3.99
CA PRO A 14 1.74 -20.66 -4.12
C PRO A 14 2.32 -19.45 -3.35
N THR A 15 3.19 -18.68 -4.01
CA THR A 15 3.55 -17.34 -3.57
C THR A 15 2.40 -16.42 -3.95
N ILE A 16 1.70 -15.88 -2.95
CA ILE A 16 0.67 -14.85 -3.17
C ILE A 16 1.37 -13.65 -3.78
N ARG A 17 1.11 -13.38 -5.07
CA ARG A 17 1.66 -12.21 -5.78
C ARG A 17 0.91 -10.95 -5.41
N SER A 18 -0.41 -11.04 -5.45
CA SER A 18 -1.30 -9.95 -5.07
C SER A 18 -2.66 -10.48 -4.61
N SER A 19 -3.34 -9.69 -3.80
CA SER A 19 -4.72 -9.91 -3.40
C SER A 19 -5.46 -8.57 -3.43
N PHE A 20 -6.70 -8.60 -3.93
CA PHE A 20 -7.53 -7.43 -4.06
C PHE A 20 -8.76 -7.56 -3.18
N TRP A 21 -9.01 -6.53 -2.38
CA TRP A 21 -10.11 -6.46 -1.42
C TRP A 21 -10.96 -5.24 -1.75
N ALA A 22 -12.16 -5.49 -2.25
CA ALA A 22 -13.16 -4.45 -2.47
C ALA A 22 -14.07 -4.38 -1.24
N THR A 23 -14.04 -3.25 -0.52
CA THR A 23 -15.04 -2.92 0.49
C THR A 23 -16.06 -1.94 -0.08
N SER A 24 -17.23 -1.79 0.52
CA SER A 24 -18.24 -0.83 0.04
C SER A 24 -17.76 0.63 0.04
N SER A 25 -16.66 0.92 0.75
CA SER A 25 -16.10 2.26 0.94
C SER A 25 -14.76 2.49 0.24
N SER A 26 -13.97 1.45 -0.05
CA SER A 26 -12.66 1.58 -0.69
C SER A 26 -12.14 0.26 -1.25
N ASP A 27 -11.42 0.38 -2.36
CA ASP A 27 -10.64 -0.71 -2.95
C ASP A 27 -9.23 -0.73 -2.36
N ILE A 28 -8.77 -1.93 -2.02
CA ILE A 28 -7.44 -2.19 -1.46
C ILE A 28 -6.73 -3.21 -2.34
N CYS A 29 -5.53 -2.86 -2.77
CA CYS A 29 -4.61 -3.74 -3.45
C CYS A 29 -3.49 -4.13 -2.48
N MET A 30 -3.20 -5.42 -2.35
CA MET A 30 -2.06 -5.91 -1.58
C MET A 30 -1.16 -6.67 -2.52
N THR A 31 0.13 -6.34 -2.55
CA THR A 31 1.11 -6.97 -3.44
C THR A 31 2.35 -7.36 -2.65
N HIS A 32 3.10 -8.35 -3.13
CA HIS A 32 4.40 -8.63 -2.54
C HIS A 32 5.45 -7.60 -2.98
N ARG A 33 5.42 -7.16 -4.25
CA ARG A 33 6.35 -6.18 -4.82
C ARG A 33 5.64 -4.85 -5.07
N ALA A 34 6.34 -3.74 -4.87
CA ALA A 34 5.80 -2.42 -5.19
C ALA A 34 5.56 -2.22 -6.70
N GLU A 35 6.31 -2.91 -7.55
CA GLU A 35 6.13 -2.90 -9.01
C GLU A 35 4.78 -3.48 -9.45
N ASP A 36 4.21 -4.39 -8.66
CA ASP A 36 2.93 -5.03 -8.95
C ASP A 36 1.73 -4.21 -8.42
N ALA A 37 1.97 -3.06 -7.78
CA ALA A 37 0.91 -2.20 -7.23
C ALA A 37 0.05 -1.60 -8.34
N ASP A 38 -1.25 -1.46 -8.08
CA ASP A 38 -2.22 -0.94 -9.05
C ASP A 38 -2.43 0.57 -8.82
N PRO A 39 -2.02 1.43 -9.78
CA PRO A 39 -2.19 2.88 -9.66
C PRO A 39 -3.66 3.32 -9.66
N ASN A 40 -4.60 2.48 -10.13
CA ASN A 40 -6.03 2.79 -10.15
C ASN A 40 -6.68 2.60 -8.78
N VAL A 41 -5.99 1.95 -7.86
CA VAL A 41 -6.50 1.63 -6.52
C VAL A 41 -5.98 2.69 -5.54
N PRO A 42 -6.84 3.29 -4.69
CA PRO A 42 -6.39 4.35 -3.78
C PRO A 42 -5.38 3.84 -2.75
N TRP A 43 -5.57 2.61 -2.29
CA TRP A 43 -4.78 1.99 -1.22
C TRP A 43 -4.02 0.77 -1.73
N ASN A 44 -2.71 0.90 -1.84
CA ASN A 44 -1.80 -0.21 -2.11
C ASN A 44 -1.00 -0.57 -0.85
N PHE A 45 -0.85 -1.86 -0.56
CA PHE A 45 0.01 -2.38 0.49
C PHE A 45 1.07 -3.29 -0.13
N CYS A 46 2.35 -3.00 0.06
CA CYS A 46 3.43 -3.88 -0.37
C CYS A 46 4.16 -4.52 0.81
N GLY A 47 4.71 -5.72 0.60
CA GLY A 47 5.57 -6.39 1.56
C GLY A 47 6.83 -6.90 0.91
N HIS A 48 7.68 -6.00 0.39
CA HIS A 48 8.97 -6.36 -0.20
C HIS A 48 10.13 -6.07 0.76
N VAL A 49 10.99 -7.07 0.96
CA VAL A 49 12.22 -6.92 1.74
C VAL A 49 13.16 -5.99 0.96
N HIS A 50 13.79 -5.01 1.62
CA HIS A 50 14.67 -3.95 1.07
C HIS A 50 14.06 -2.59 0.66
N GLU A 51 12.74 -2.42 0.61
CA GLU A 51 12.17 -1.07 0.41
C GLU A 51 12.20 -0.27 1.72
N LYS A 52 12.77 0.95 1.70
CA LYS A 52 13.04 1.77 2.91
C LYS A 52 11.98 2.84 3.23
N TYR A 53 10.93 2.98 2.43
CA TYR A 53 9.88 3.97 2.68
C TYR A 53 8.74 3.35 3.49
N LYS A 54 8.06 4.16 4.33
CA LYS A 54 6.81 3.77 5.02
C LYS A 54 5.58 3.97 4.15
N VAL A 55 5.46 5.18 3.59
CA VAL A 55 4.36 5.59 2.71
C VAL A 55 4.95 6.34 1.53
N LYS A 56 4.43 6.08 0.33
CA LYS A 56 4.86 6.74 -0.90
C LYS A 56 3.65 6.94 -1.82
N ARG A 57 3.69 7.96 -2.69
CA ARG A 57 2.71 8.10 -3.78
C ARG A 57 3.05 7.19 -4.96
N LEU A 58 2.05 6.48 -5.47
CA LEU A 58 2.10 5.94 -6.84
C LEU A 58 1.76 7.02 -7.86
N ASN A 59 0.74 7.82 -7.55
CA ASN A 59 0.28 8.93 -8.37
C ASN A 59 -0.46 9.99 -7.50
N GLU A 60 -1.19 10.90 -8.13
CA GLU A 60 -1.94 11.96 -7.44
C GLU A 60 -3.08 11.42 -6.55
N ASN A 61 -3.62 10.25 -6.89
CA ASN A 61 -4.81 9.68 -6.28
C ASN A 61 -4.57 8.34 -5.54
N SER A 62 -3.35 7.80 -5.60
CA SER A 62 -2.99 6.48 -5.10
C SER A 62 -1.73 6.51 -4.24
N LEU A 63 -1.80 5.80 -3.13
CA LEU A 63 -0.73 5.63 -2.16
C LEU A 63 -0.33 4.18 -2.07
N ILE A 64 0.95 3.94 -1.78
CA ILE A 64 1.48 2.65 -1.37
C ILE A 64 2.07 2.74 0.02
N VAL A 65 1.67 1.80 0.86
CA VAL A 65 2.17 1.62 2.21
C VAL A 65 3.01 0.35 2.23
N ASN A 66 4.25 0.48 2.66
CA ASN A 66 5.13 -0.67 2.83
C ASN A 66 4.89 -1.29 4.20
N LEU A 67 4.51 -2.56 4.24
CA LEU A 67 4.28 -3.37 5.43
C LEU A 67 5.49 -4.26 5.77
N CYS A 68 6.65 -4.03 5.14
CA CYS A 68 7.86 -4.76 5.42
C CYS A 68 8.30 -4.55 6.87
N VAL A 69 8.60 -5.66 7.55
CA VAL A 69 8.97 -5.68 8.97
C VAL A 69 10.18 -4.79 9.29
N GLU A 70 11.12 -4.65 8.36
CA GLU A 70 12.30 -3.78 8.52
C GLU A 70 11.92 -2.31 8.74
N VAL A 71 10.82 -1.87 8.14
CA VAL A 71 10.35 -0.48 8.22
C VAL A 71 9.50 -0.23 9.49
N TRP A 72 8.95 -1.30 10.06
CA TRP A 72 8.12 -1.29 11.28
C TRP A 72 8.85 -1.86 12.50
N ASN A 73 10.17 -1.71 12.55
CA ASN A 73 11.01 -2.13 13.67
C ASN A 73 10.86 -3.62 14.06
N TYR A 74 10.60 -4.49 13.08
CA TYR A 74 10.39 -5.92 13.24
C TYR A 74 9.15 -6.31 14.06
N TYR A 75 8.19 -5.40 14.23
CA TYR A 75 6.91 -5.66 14.87
C TYR A 75 5.75 -5.68 13.86
N PRO A 76 4.71 -6.49 14.10
CA PRO A 76 3.48 -6.40 13.32
C PRO A 76 2.84 -5.04 13.54
N VAL A 77 2.32 -4.45 12.47
CA VAL A 77 1.71 -3.13 12.48
C VAL A 77 0.19 -3.24 12.40
N SER A 78 -0.50 -2.45 13.22
CA SER A 78 -1.96 -2.33 13.22
C SER A 78 -2.46 -1.32 12.19
N PHE A 79 -3.75 -1.40 11.86
CA PHE A 79 -4.37 -0.44 10.94
C PHE A 79 -4.35 1.00 11.47
N GLU A 80 -4.42 1.19 12.79
CA GLU A 80 -4.35 2.51 13.43
C GLU A 80 -2.98 3.16 13.22
N GLU A 81 -1.90 2.39 13.38
CA GLU A 81 -0.53 2.85 13.17
C GLU A 81 -0.24 3.18 11.69
N ILE A 82 -0.79 2.36 10.78
CA ILE A 82 -0.77 2.63 9.34
C ILE A 82 -1.47 3.95 9.04
N SER A 83 -2.69 4.11 9.56
CA SER A 83 -3.52 5.30 9.34
C SER A 83 -2.87 6.57 9.89
N ALA A 84 -2.22 6.49 11.06
CA ALA A 84 -1.46 7.57 11.64
C ALA A 84 -0.27 7.97 10.74
N SER A 85 0.47 6.98 10.22
CA SER A 85 1.63 7.21 9.35
C SER A 85 1.23 7.85 8.01
N VAL A 86 0.12 7.39 7.41
CA VAL A 86 -0.44 8.00 6.19
C VAL A 86 -0.91 9.43 6.47
N SER A 87 -1.58 9.67 7.59
CA SER A 87 -2.06 11.00 7.96
C SER A 87 -0.91 11.98 8.19
N ALA A 88 0.19 11.53 8.80
CA ALA A 88 1.41 12.31 8.96
C ALA A 88 2.02 12.67 7.60
N PHE A 89 2.17 11.68 6.72
CA PHE A 89 2.68 11.86 5.36
C PHE A 89 1.87 12.92 4.58
N LEU A 90 0.54 12.83 4.60
CA LEU A 90 -0.33 13.78 3.91
C LEU A 90 -0.27 15.21 4.49
N LYS A 91 0.00 15.35 5.80
CA LYS A 91 0.20 16.67 6.44
C LYS A 91 1.52 17.28 6.02
N GLU A 92 2.60 16.50 6.00
CA GLU A 92 3.92 16.94 5.56
C GLU A 92 3.92 17.40 4.10
N GLU A 93 3.24 16.66 3.21
CA GLU A 93 3.10 17.05 1.80
C GLU A 93 2.43 18.42 1.62
N LYS A 94 1.41 18.73 2.43
CA LYS A 94 0.72 20.03 2.36
C LYS A 94 1.64 21.17 2.79
N GLN A 95 2.38 20.98 3.88
CA GLN A 95 3.32 21.99 4.38
C GLN A 95 4.51 22.22 3.43
N GLY A 96 4.98 21.18 2.74
CA GLY A 96 6.03 21.31 1.73
C GLY A 96 5.60 22.09 0.48
N LYS A 97 4.31 22.00 0.09
CA LYS A 97 3.76 22.78 -1.04
C LYS A 97 3.54 24.25 -0.70
N GLU A 98 3.25 24.57 0.56
CA GLU A 98 3.07 25.95 1.01
C GLU A 98 4.41 26.71 1.09
N LYS A 99 5.50 26.04 1.50
CA LYS A 99 6.84 26.66 1.61
C LYS A 99 7.55 26.93 0.28
N ASN A 100 7.17 26.25 -0.80
CA ASN A 100 7.77 26.43 -2.13
C ASN A 100 6.99 27.43 -3.01
N LYS A 101 6.03 28.16 -2.44
CA LYS A 101 5.25 29.21 -3.12
C LYS A 101 5.67 30.63 -2.75
N GLU A 102 6.66 30.80 -1.86
CA GLU A 102 7.31 32.07 -1.55
C GLU A 102 8.55 32.31 -2.44
#